data_AF-A0A838PPC6-F1
#
_entry.id   AF-A0A838PPC6-F1
#
_cell.length_a   1.000
_cell.length_b   1.000
_cell.length_c   1.000
_cell.angle_alpha   90.00
_cell.angle_beta   90.00
_cell.angle_gamma   90.00
#
_symmetry.space_group_name_H-M   'P 1'
#
loop_
_entity.id
_entity.type
_entity.pdbx_description
1 polymer ?
#
loop_
_entity_poly.entity_id
_entity_poly.type
_entity_poly.pdbx_seq_one_letter_code
_entity_poly.pdbx_strand_id
1 'polypeptide(L)'
;MAARVALAVLAVVCLVLLGFWGRASVLETRAQRISDDPFQVTKAPMVADAQRSLERAAQRNPDHRPALVRGQLLIRAGREREAIGVLEELTRAEPESVEAWAQLAVASLEVDPAQARDARERVLELNPLAAD
;
A
#
# COMPACT_ATOMS: atom_id res chain seq x y z
N MET A 1 -19.54 44.89 11.39
CA MET A 1 -19.05 43.71 12.14
C MET A 1 -18.60 42.57 11.23
N ALA A 2 -19.32 42.23 10.15
CA ALA A 2 -18.96 41.12 9.25
C ALA A 2 -17.55 41.20 8.62
N ALA A 3 -17.09 42.39 8.21
CA ALA A 3 -15.78 42.56 7.56
C ALA A 3 -14.57 42.22 8.47
N ARG A 4 -14.69 42.44 9.79
CA ARG A 4 -13.62 42.11 10.75
C ARG A 4 -13.52 40.61 11.03
N VAL A 5 -14.66 39.92 10.97
CA VAL A 5 -14.74 38.47 11.15
C VAL A 5 -14.16 37.75 9.92
N ALA A 6 -14.47 38.23 8.70
CA ALA A 6 -13.91 37.67 7.47
C ALA A 6 -12.37 37.78 7.41
N LEU A 7 -11.82 38.92 7.84
CA LEU A 7 -10.36 39.16 7.87
C LEU A 7 -9.65 38.28 8.90
N ALA A 8 -10.29 38.01 10.03
CA ALA A 8 -9.77 37.11 11.05
C ALA A 8 -9.74 35.64 10.58
N VAL A 9 -10.78 35.19 9.85
CA VAL A 9 -10.83 33.83 9.30
C VAL A 9 -9.76 33.65 8.22
N LEU A 10 -9.58 34.63 7.34
CA LEU A 10 -8.56 34.55 6.28
C LEU A 10 -7.13 34.50 6.84
N ALA A 11 -6.86 35.25 7.90
CA ALA A 11 -5.57 35.22 8.60
C ALA A 11 -5.30 33.85 9.25
N VAL A 12 -6.31 33.21 9.84
CA VAL A 12 -6.20 31.86 10.41
C VAL A 12 -5.93 30.83 9.32
N VAL A 13 -6.59 30.93 8.17
CA VAL A 13 -6.35 30.01 7.03
C VAL A 13 -4.92 30.17 6.48
N CYS A 14 -4.41 31.40 6.32
CA CYS A 14 -3.03 31.62 5.90
C CYS A 14 -1.99 31.09 6.91
N LEU A 15 -2.25 31.22 8.22
CA LEU A 15 -1.40 30.67 9.27
C LEU A 15 -1.40 29.13 9.28
N VAL A 16 -2.53 28.50 8.97
CA VAL A 16 -2.65 27.05 8.84
C VAL A 16 -1.88 26.55 7.60
N LEU A 17 -1.99 27.25 6.46
CA LEU A 17 -1.28 26.88 5.24
C LEU A 17 0.24 27.08 5.37
N LEU A 18 0.69 28.17 6.00
CA LEU A 18 2.11 28.39 6.31
C LEU A 18 2.63 27.39 7.35
N GLY A 19 1.81 27.02 8.34
CA GLY A 19 2.13 26.00 9.34
C GLY A 19 2.18 24.57 8.77
N PHE A 20 1.43 24.29 7.69
CA PHE A 20 1.45 23.00 7.00
C PHE A 20 2.71 22.84 6.14
N TRP A 21 3.15 23.89 5.45
CA TRP A 21 4.42 23.89 4.69
C TRP A 21 5.67 23.93 5.58
N GLY A 22 5.65 24.67 6.69
CA GLY A 22 6.73 24.69 7.68
C GLY A 22 6.85 23.41 8.52
N ARG A 23 5.83 22.54 8.50
CA ARG A 23 5.82 21.27 9.25
C ARG A 23 6.52 20.12 8.53
N ALA A 24 6.74 20.20 7.22
CA ALA A 24 7.44 19.17 6.47
C ALA A 24 8.92 19.05 6.86
N SER A 25 9.60 20.16 7.19
CA SER A 25 11.02 20.16 7.59
C SER A 25 11.26 19.86 9.07
N VAL A 26 10.23 19.90 9.92
CA VAL A 26 10.35 19.69 11.38
C VAL A 26 10.09 18.22 11.78
N LEU A 27 9.60 17.39 10.85
CA LEU A 27 9.38 15.96 11.08
C LEU A 27 10.69 15.17 11.12
N GLU A 28 11.71 15.55 10.33
CA GLU A 28 13.03 14.90 10.36
C GLU A 28 13.79 15.15 11.67
N THR A 29 13.70 16.36 12.26
CA THR A 29 14.40 16.68 13.51
C THR A 29 13.73 16.11 14.76
N ARG A 30 12.41 15.83 14.71
CA ARG A 30 11.68 15.22 15.83
C ARG A 30 11.83 13.71 15.88
N ALA A 31 11.99 13.05 14.74
CA ALA A 31 12.27 11.62 14.69
C ALA A 31 13.60 11.27 15.38
N GLN A 32 14.63 12.12 15.30
CA GLN A 32 15.93 11.87 15.94
C GLN A 32 15.92 11.97 17.47
N ARG A 33 15.13 12.86 18.08
CA ARG A 33 15.04 12.94 19.56
C ARG A 33 14.25 11.78 20.19
N ILE A 34 13.42 11.11 19.40
CA ILE A 34 12.66 9.93 19.85
C ILE A 34 13.60 8.70 19.96
N SER A 35 14.75 8.74 19.27
CA SER A 35 15.78 7.70 19.34
C SER A 35 16.67 7.76 20.59
N ASP A 36 16.68 8.90 21.30
CA ASP A 36 17.64 9.17 22.38
C ASP A 36 17.13 8.81 23.79
N ASP A 37 15.86 8.44 23.96
CA ASP A 37 15.27 8.13 25.27
C ASP A 37 14.53 6.77 25.29
N PRO A 38 15.20 5.68 25.70
CA PRO A 38 14.64 4.32 25.73
C PRO A 38 13.43 4.14 26.65
N PHE A 39 13.16 5.09 27.55
CA PHE A 39 12.20 4.90 28.66
C PHE A 39 10.80 5.50 28.42
N GLN A 40 10.60 6.28 27.34
CA GLN A 40 9.29 6.87 27.00
C GLN A 40 8.37 6.01 26.13
N VAL A 41 8.85 4.86 25.62
CA VAL A 41 8.03 3.90 24.84
C VAL A 41 6.88 3.29 25.68
N THR A 42 6.86 3.54 26.98
CA THR A 42 6.02 2.86 27.98
C THR A 42 4.65 3.50 28.26
N LYS A 43 4.02 4.20 27.31
CA LYS A 43 2.60 4.60 27.47
C LYS A 43 1.70 3.54 26.85
N ALA A 44 0.99 2.79 27.70
CA ALA A 44 0.10 1.69 27.32
C ALA A 44 -0.85 1.98 26.13
N PRO A 45 -1.42 3.18 25.95
CA PRO A 45 -2.26 3.47 24.78
C PRO A 45 -1.49 3.49 23.46
N MET A 46 -0.25 4.00 23.46
CA MET A 46 0.56 4.17 22.24
C MET A 46 1.18 2.83 21.81
N VAL A 47 1.58 2.00 22.78
CA VAL A 47 1.97 0.59 22.54
C VAL A 47 0.79 -0.21 22.03
N ALA A 48 -0.41 -0.05 22.62
CA ALA A 48 -1.62 -0.76 22.16
C ALA A 48 -2.07 -0.31 20.76
N ASP A 49 -1.95 0.96 20.42
CA ASP A 49 -2.25 1.47 19.07
C ASP A 49 -1.22 1.02 18.03
N ALA A 50 0.07 0.99 18.39
CA ALA A 50 1.12 0.40 17.57
C ALA A 50 0.89 -1.12 17.38
N GLN A 51 0.58 -1.86 18.44
CA GLN A 51 0.24 -3.27 18.38
C GLN A 51 -1.00 -3.52 17.52
N ARG A 52 -2.08 -2.75 17.66
CA ARG A 52 -3.26 -2.85 16.79
C ARG A 52 -2.96 -2.52 15.33
N SER A 53 -2.07 -1.55 15.08
CA SER A 53 -1.66 -1.19 13.72
C SER A 53 -0.78 -2.27 13.09
N LEU A 54 0.10 -2.89 13.88
CA LEU A 54 0.93 -4.02 13.48
C LEU A 54 0.12 -5.31 13.32
N GLU A 55 -0.87 -5.58 14.17
CA GLU A 55 -1.80 -6.69 14.04
C GLU A 55 -2.68 -6.53 12.81
N ARG A 56 -3.16 -5.31 12.52
CA ARG A 56 -3.86 -5.01 11.26
C ARG A 56 -2.93 -5.14 10.04
N ALA A 57 -1.66 -4.75 10.17
CA ALA A 57 -0.68 -4.92 9.09
C ALA A 57 -0.32 -6.40 8.87
N ALA A 58 -0.21 -7.19 9.94
CA ALA A 58 0.06 -8.62 9.89
C ALA A 58 -1.16 -9.44 9.41
N GLN A 59 -2.38 -9.00 9.75
CA GLN A 59 -3.63 -9.56 9.18
C GLN A 59 -3.80 -9.18 7.70
N ARG A 60 -3.21 -8.06 7.25
CA ARG A 60 -3.21 -7.62 5.85
C ARG A 60 -2.02 -8.13 5.04
N ASN A 61 -1.00 -8.70 5.68
CA ASN A 61 0.19 -9.20 5.02
C ASN A 61 0.67 -10.51 5.67
N PRO A 62 -0.10 -11.63 5.55
CA PRO A 62 0.54 -12.94 5.55
C PRO A 62 1.63 -12.88 4.47
N ASP A 63 2.86 -13.30 4.75
CA ASP A 63 3.93 -13.23 3.75
C ASP A 63 3.58 -14.13 2.57
N HIS A 64 2.98 -13.54 1.54
CA HIS A 64 2.52 -14.20 0.33
C HIS A 64 3.59 -14.18 -0.77
N ARG A 65 4.74 -13.57 -0.49
CA ARG A 65 5.91 -13.54 -1.38
C ARG A 65 6.38 -14.93 -1.81
N PRO A 66 6.32 -15.99 -0.96
CA PRO A 66 6.60 -17.35 -1.41
C PRO A 66 5.64 -17.84 -2.51
N ALA A 67 4.35 -17.50 -2.45
CA ALA A 67 3.36 -17.88 -3.46
C ALA A 67 3.62 -17.15 -4.78
N LEU A 68 3.94 -15.85 -4.71
CA LEU A 68 4.31 -15.05 -5.86
C LEU A 68 5.57 -15.60 -6.55
N VAL A 69 6.62 -15.88 -5.78
CA VAL A 69 7.87 -16.47 -6.30
C VAL A 69 7.61 -17.85 -6.90
N ARG A 70 6.77 -18.68 -6.26
CA ARG A 70 6.39 -20.00 -6.80
C ARG A 70 5.68 -19.87 -8.15
N GLY A 71 4.72 -18.96 -8.27
CA GLY A 71 4.04 -18.67 -9.54
C GLY A 71 5.03 -18.28 -10.63
N GLN A 72 5.93 -17.34 -10.35
CA GLN A 72 6.98 -16.92 -11.30
C GLN A 72 7.89 -18.07 -11.74
N LEU A 73 8.30 -18.94 -10.81
CA LEU A 73 9.13 -20.10 -11.13
C LEU A 73 8.38 -21.13 -12.00
N LEU A 74 7.08 -21.34 -11.76
CA LEU A 74 6.26 -22.23 -12.56
C LEU A 74 6.07 -21.70 -14.00
N ILE A 75 5.87 -20.39 -14.17
CA ILE A 75 5.85 -19.75 -15.49
C ILE A 75 7.17 -20.01 -16.22
N ARG A 76 8.32 -19.76 -15.57
CA ARG A 76 9.64 -20.00 -16.17
C ARG A 76 9.90 -21.46 -16.50
N ALA A 77 9.25 -22.38 -15.79
CA ALA A 77 9.35 -23.82 -16.01
C ALA A 77 8.39 -24.34 -17.10
N GLY A 78 7.59 -23.48 -17.75
CA GLY A 78 6.59 -23.91 -18.74
C GLY A 78 5.43 -24.70 -18.12
N ARG A 79 5.11 -24.42 -16.86
CA ARG A 79 4.02 -25.07 -16.08
C ARG A 79 2.91 -24.06 -15.81
N GLU A 80 2.40 -23.46 -16.87
CA GLU A 80 1.47 -22.33 -16.82
C GLU A 80 0.20 -22.65 -16.04
N ARG A 81 -0.41 -23.83 -16.24
CA ARG A 81 -1.64 -24.22 -15.52
C ARG A 81 -1.47 -24.28 -14.00
N GLU A 82 -0.31 -24.73 -13.54
CA GLU A 82 -0.01 -24.76 -12.10
C GLU A 82 0.33 -23.37 -11.57
N ALA A 83 0.99 -22.54 -12.39
CA ALA A 83 1.23 -21.14 -12.05
C ALA A 83 -0.09 -20.40 -11.88
N ILE A 84 -1.05 -20.59 -12.79
CA ILE A 84 -2.39 -20.00 -12.72
C ILE A 84 -3.06 -20.35 -11.40
N GLY A 85 -3.12 -21.63 -11.02
CA GLY A 85 -3.78 -22.01 -9.75
C GLY A 85 -3.17 -21.36 -8.51
N VAL A 86 -1.83 -21.28 -8.44
CA VAL A 86 -1.14 -20.59 -7.34
C VAL A 86 -1.43 -19.09 -7.36
N LEU A 87 -1.44 -18.47 -8.54
CA LEU A 87 -1.63 -17.04 -8.71
C LEU A 87 -3.09 -16.62 -8.51
N GLU A 88 -4.08 -17.46 -8.83
CA GLU A 88 -5.50 -17.24 -8.54
C GLU A 88 -5.81 -17.28 -7.04
N GLU A 89 -5.15 -18.18 -6.29
CA GLU A 89 -5.21 -18.16 -4.83
C GLU A 89 -4.60 -16.88 -4.29
N LEU A 90 -3.47 -16.46 -4.84
CA LEU A 90 -2.78 -15.24 -4.45
C LEU A 90 -3.61 -13.99 -4.73
N THR A 91 -4.24 -13.87 -5.90
CA THR A 91 -5.08 -12.70 -6.23
C THR A 91 -6.38 -12.65 -5.41
N ARG A 92 -6.89 -13.80 -4.96
CA ARG A 92 -7.99 -13.84 -3.97
C ARG A 92 -7.54 -13.41 -2.57
N ALA A 93 -6.32 -13.77 -2.16
CA ALA A 93 -5.75 -13.35 -0.89
C ALA A 93 -5.34 -11.87 -0.90
N GLU A 94 -4.83 -11.36 -2.02
CA GLU A 94 -4.40 -9.98 -2.23
C GLU A 94 -5.09 -9.32 -3.45
N PRO A 95 -6.38 -8.94 -3.35
CA PRO A 95 -7.13 -8.38 -4.48
C PRO A 95 -6.62 -7.05 -5.03
N GLU A 96 -5.76 -6.35 -4.26
CA GLU A 96 -5.15 -5.07 -4.61
C GLU A 96 -3.68 -5.22 -5.08
N SER A 97 -3.15 -6.44 -5.14
CA SER A 97 -1.76 -6.71 -5.53
C SER A 97 -1.61 -6.67 -7.05
N VAL A 98 -1.17 -5.52 -7.56
CA VAL A 98 -0.88 -5.31 -8.99
C VAL A 98 0.10 -6.36 -9.51
N GLU A 99 1.11 -6.72 -8.73
CA GLU A 99 2.12 -7.70 -9.12
C GLU A 99 1.53 -9.11 -9.27
N ALA A 100 0.65 -9.54 -8.35
CA ALA A 100 -0.03 -10.83 -8.45
C ALA A 100 -0.91 -10.92 -9.70
N TRP A 101 -1.71 -9.88 -9.97
CA TRP A 101 -2.55 -9.80 -11.17
C TRP A 101 -1.71 -9.78 -12.46
N ALA A 102 -0.59 -9.07 -12.47
CA ALA A 102 0.32 -9.05 -13.62
C ALA A 102 0.93 -10.44 -13.90
N GLN A 103 1.36 -11.16 -12.86
CA GLN A 103 1.88 -12.52 -13.03
C GLN A 103 0.78 -13.48 -13.50
N LEU A 104 -0.45 -13.36 -12.98
CA LEU A 104 -1.58 -14.18 -13.43
C LEU A 104 -1.89 -13.93 -14.91
N ALA A 105 -1.87 -12.67 -15.34
CA ALA A 105 -2.04 -12.32 -16.74
C ALA A 105 -0.98 -12.99 -17.62
N VAL A 106 0.29 -12.93 -17.23
CA VAL A 106 1.40 -13.57 -17.96
C VAL A 106 1.23 -15.08 -18.03
N ALA A 107 0.93 -15.74 -16.90
CA ALA A 107 0.72 -17.18 -16.85
C ALA A 107 -0.44 -17.64 -17.76
N SER A 108 -1.45 -16.78 -17.96
CA SER A 108 -2.67 -17.14 -18.69
C SER A 108 -2.61 -16.87 -20.19
N LEU A 109 -1.59 -16.17 -20.71
CA LEU A 109 -1.58 -15.66 -22.10
C LEU A 109 -1.88 -16.72 -23.17
N GLU A 110 -1.24 -17.88 -23.06
CA GLU A 110 -1.34 -18.97 -24.03
C GLU A 110 -2.37 -20.03 -23.62
N VAL A 111 -2.76 -20.05 -22.33
CA VAL A 111 -3.63 -21.10 -21.76
C VAL A 111 -5.10 -20.65 -21.76
N ASP A 112 -5.35 -19.43 -21.29
CA ASP A 112 -6.66 -18.81 -21.21
C ASP A 112 -6.56 -17.30 -21.53
N PRO A 113 -6.69 -16.92 -22.81
CA PRO A 113 -6.61 -15.53 -23.24
C PRO A 113 -7.73 -14.65 -22.67
N ALA A 114 -8.86 -15.21 -22.23
CA ALA A 114 -9.92 -14.43 -21.59
C ALA A 114 -9.47 -14.02 -20.19
N GLN A 115 -9.01 -14.98 -19.38
CA GLN A 115 -8.46 -14.71 -18.06
C GLN A 115 -7.26 -13.75 -18.10
N ALA A 116 -6.40 -13.87 -19.11
CA ALA A 116 -5.28 -12.95 -19.29
C ALA A 116 -5.73 -11.50 -19.51
N ARG A 117 -6.85 -11.29 -20.22
CA ARG A 117 -7.43 -9.94 -20.43
C ARG A 117 -8.04 -9.41 -19.14
N ASP A 118 -8.83 -10.21 -18.44
CA ASP A 118 -9.46 -9.80 -17.18
C ASP A 118 -8.40 -9.42 -16.13
N ALA A 119 -7.33 -10.21 -16.02
CA ALA A 119 -6.22 -9.92 -15.11
C ALA A 119 -5.48 -8.63 -15.50
N ARG A 120 -5.33 -8.33 -16.80
CA ARG A 120 -4.75 -7.06 -17.28
C ARG A 120 -5.65 -5.86 -17.01
N GLU A 121 -6.95 -6.01 -17.22
CA GLU A 121 -7.93 -4.97 -16.87
C GLU A 121 -7.82 -4.64 -15.39
N ARG A 122 -7.71 -5.67 -14.53
CA ARG A 122 -7.53 -5.46 -13.11
C ARG A 122 -6.25 -4.72 -12.74
N VAL A 123 -5.14 -4.98 -13.45
CA VAL A 123 -3.89 -4.21 -13.31
C VAL A 123 -4.11 -2.74 -13.63
N LEU A 124 -4.83 -2.43 -14.71
CA LEU A 124 -5.12 -1.06 -15.15
C LEU A 124 -6.06 -0.34 -14.18
N GLU A 125 -7.07 -1.03 -13.64
CA GLU A 125 -7.96 -0.47 -12.62
C GLU A 125 -7.21 -0.11 -11.33
N LEU A 126 -6.28 -0.97 -10.90
CA LEU A 126 -5.48 -0.78 -9.69
C LEU A 126 -4.34 0.23 -9.89
N ASN A 127 -3.82 0.34 -11.10
CA ASN A 127 -2.81 1.31 -11.46
C ASN A 127 -3.12 1.99 -12.80
N PRO A 128 -3.95 3.05 -12.79
CA PRO A 128 -4.33 3.77 -14.01
C PRO A 128 -3.15 4.44 -14.74
N LEU A 129 -2.00 4.60 -14.07
CA LEU A 129 -0.77 5.15 -14.66
C LEU A 129 0.06 4.10 -15.40
N ALA A 130 -0.32 2.81 -15.35
CA ALA A 130 0.35 1.75 -16.10
C ALA A 130 -0.10 1.68 -17.59
N ALA A 131 -1.05 2.53 -17.99
CA ALA A 131 -1.62 2.56 -19.34
C ALA A 131 -0.86 3.47 -20.34
N ASP A 132 0.09 4.28 -19.85
CA ASP A 132 0.86 5.27 -20.62
C ASP A 132 2.33 4.83 -20.81
#